data_AF-A0A524P268-F1
#
_entry.id   AF-A0A524P268-F1
#
_cell.length_a   1.000
_cell.length_b   1.000
_cell.length_c   1.000
_cell.angle_alpha   90.00
_cell.angle_beta   90.00
_cell.angle_gamma   90.00
#
_symmetry.space_group_name_H-M   'P 1'
#
loop_
_entity.id
_entity.type
_entity.pdbx_description
1 polymer ?
#
loop_
_entity_poly.entity_id
_entity_poly.type
_entity_poly.pdbx_seq_one_letter_code
_entity_poly.pdbx_strand_id
1 'polypeptide(L)'
;AMPSEVAESTGNVQITIEGLTIGDGESKLDIPGWGGLTLDRADVGNFELVATIEEGVANIERATSHGPDLELDILGRVRLQRPLQRSELNVMLRVKIQDAFKDRSPKIATMRELASSGVKTALTADGAIQYLIGGAAGGQLRPRGVGRLPFEAPK
;
A
#
# COMPACT_ATOMS: atom_id res chain seq x y z
N ALA A 1 -8.17 -21.66 16.58
CA ALA A 1 -9.09 -20.60 17.03
C ALA A 1 -8.25 -19.44 17.56
N MET A 2 -8.52 -18.20 17.14
CA MET A 2 -7.74 -17.03 17.57
C MET A 2 -8.04 -16.69 19.05
N PRO A 3 -7.03 -16.45 19.91
CA PRO A 3 -7.18 -16.24 21.35
C PRO A 3 -8.04 -15.01 21.70
N SER A 4 -8.92 -15.13 22.69
CA SER A 4 -10.00 -14.18 23.06
C SER A 4 -9.60 -12.71 23.19
N GLU A 5 -8.35 -12.41 23.55
CA GLU A 5 -7.83 -11.06 23.73
C GLU A 5 -6.84 -10.69 22.62
N VAL A 6 -7.35 -10.09 21.53
CA VAL A 6 -6.48 -9.56 20.45
C VAL A 6 -5.61 -8.40 20.93
N ALA A 7 -6.06 -7.67 21.95
CA ALA A 7 -5.31 -6.59 22.59
C ALA A 7 -4.10 -7.10 23.41
N GLU A 8 -4.01 -8.40 23.71
CA GLU A 8 -2.88 -9.02 24.39
C GLU A 8 -2.05 -9.89 23.43
N SER A 9 -2.37 -9.83 22.13
CA SER A 9 -1.68 -10.63 21.14
C SER A 9 -0.22 -10.21 21.06
N THR A 10 0.66 -11.19 21.13
CA THR A 10 2.09 -11.06 20.91
C THR A 10 2.53 -12.13 19.92
N GLY A 11 3.49 -11.79 19.06
CA GLY A 11 4.03 -12.75 18.10
C GLY A 11 4.59 -12.09 16.86
N ASN A 12 4.99 -12.92 15.89
CA ASN A 12 5.59 -12.46 14.64
C ASN A 12 4.74 -12.92 13.46
N VAL A 13 4.59 -12.05 12.48
CA VAL A 13 3.95 -12.34 11.20
C VAL A 13 5.00 -12.23 10.11
N GLN A 14 5.15 -13.30 9.34
CA GLN A 14 5.93 -13.31 8.12
C GLN A 14 5.07 -13.82 6.98
N ILE A 15 4.94 -13.02 5.93
CA ILE A 15 4.22 -13.36 4.71
C ILE A 15 5.16 -13.17 3.53
N THR A 16 5.22 -14.17 2.67
CA THR A 16 5.94 -14.11 1.40
C THR A 16 4.98 -14.47 0.28
N ILE A 17 4.97 -13.66 -0.78
CA ILE A 17 4.23 -13.93 -2.01
C ILE A 17 5.25 -13.96 -3.13
N GLU A 18 5.33 -15.09 -3.83
CA GLU A 18 6.16 -15.23 -5.02
C GLU A 18 5.39 -14.76 -6.27
N GLY A 19 6.01 -13.92 -7.10
CA GLY A 19 5.41 -13.45 -8.35
C GLY A 19 4.09 -12.69 -8.17
N LEU A 20 4.06 -11.71 -7.26
CA LEU A 20 2.90 -10.83 -7.07
C LEU A 20 2.62 -10.04 -8.34
N THR A 21 1.39 -10.15 -8.83
CA THR A 21 0.89 -9.35 -9.95
C THR A 21 -0.36 -8.57 -9.57
N ILE A 22 -0.48 -7.32 -10.03
CA ILE A 22 -1.63 -6.45 -9.79
C ILE A 22 -2.28 -6.07 -11.13
N GLY A 23 -3.61 -6.12 -11.17
CA GLY A 23 -4.38 -5.84 -12.38
C GLY A 23 -4.55 -7.06 -13.29
N ASP A 24 -5.65 -7.06 -14.02
CA ASP A 24 -6.05 -8.10 -14.97
C ASP A 24 -6.30 -7.53 -16.38
N GLY A 25 -6.20 -6.22 -16.57
CA GLY A 25 -6.52 -5.52 -17.82
C GLY A 25 -8.02 -5.34 -18.08
N GLU A 26 -8.89 -5.82 -17.19
CA GLU A 26 -10.34 -5.87 -17.39
C GLU A 26 -11.10 -5.16 -16.26
N SER A 27 -10.81 -5.54 -15.02
CA SER A 27 -11.43 -5.02 -13.80
C SER A 27 -10.96 -3.61 -13.48
N LYS A 28 -11.89 -2.79 -12.98
CA LYS A 28 -11.55 -1.46 -12.45
C LYS A 28 -11.01 -1.59 -11.03
N LEU A 29 -9.78 -1.15 -10.83
CA LEU A 29 -9.19 -0.95 -9.51
C LEU A 29 -9.46 0.49 -9.08
N ASP A 30 -10.12 0.69 -7.94
CA ASP A 30 -10.25 2.04 -7.38
C ASP A 30 -8.94 2.46 -6.73
N ILE A 31 -8.24 3.40 -7.37
CA ILE A 31 -6.97 3.91 -6.90
C ILE A 31 -7.21 5.27 -6.22
N PRO A 32 -6.82 5.45 -4.94
CA PRO A 32 -7.00 6.70 -4.22
C PRO A 32 -6.51 7.93 -5.00
N GLY A 33 -7.40 8.88 -5.25
CA GLY A 33 -7.10 10.12 -5.99
C GLY A 33 -7.09 10.01 -7.52
N TRP A 34 -7.14 8.79 -8.06
CA TRP A 34 -7.21 8.48 -9.50
C TRP A 34 -8.60 7.96 -9.90
N GLY A 35 -9.34 7.40 -8.93
CA GLY A 35 -10.63 6.74 -9.17
C GLY A 35 -10.46 5.35 -9.78
N GLY A 36 -11.55 4.81 -10.32
CA GLY A 36 -11.56 3.49 -10.95
C GLY A 36 -10.74 3.44 -12.24
N LEU A 37 -9.59 2.76 -12.20
CA LEU A 37 -8.69 2.55 -13.31
C LEU A 37 -8.61 1.06 -13.67
N THR A 38 -8.82 0.73 -14.94
CA THR A 38 -8.50 -0.61 -15.44
C THR A 38 -7.00 -0.71 -15.69
N LEU A 39 -6.31 -1.42 -14.81
CA LEU A 39 -4.87 -1.60 -14.83
C LEU A 39 -4.49 -2.85 -15.62
N ASP A 40 -3.62 -2.69 -16.62
CA ASP A 40 -3.02 -3.84 -17.30
C ASP A 40 -2.16 -4.64 -16.30
N ARG A 41 -2.01 -5.94 -16.51
CA ARG A 41 -1.25 -6.79 -15.57
C ARG A 41 0.16 -6.24 -15.33
N ALA A 42 0.44 -5.87 -14.08
CA ALA A 42 1.71 -5.36 -13.60
C ALA A 42 2.38 -6.41 -12.70
N ASP A 43 3.63 -6.70 -12.96
CA ASP A 43 4.51 -7.56 -12.17
C ASP A 43 5.24 -6.72 -11.10
N VAL A 44 4.93 -7.03 -9.86
CA VAL A 44 5.45 -6.38 -8.65
C VAL A 44 6.59 -7.20 -8.05
N GLY A 45 6.89 -8.38 -8.59
CA GLY A 45 7.94 -9.27 -8.10
C GLY A 45 7.54 -10.02 -6.84
N ASN A 46 8.52 -10.35 -6.00
CA ASN A 46 8.27 -11.06 -4.76
C ASN A 46 7.98 -10.08 -3.63
N PHE A 47 6.84 -10.24 -2.96
CA PHE A 47 6.45 -9.43 -1.83
C PHE A 47 6.80 -10.11 -0.52
N GLU A 48 7.42 -9.38 0.39
CA GLU A 48 7.74 -9.84 1.73
C GLU A 48 7.21 -8.86 2.77
N LEU A 49 6.47 -9.37 3.75
CA LEU A 49 6.00 -8.66 4.92
C LEU A 49 6.51 -9.35 6.19
N VAL A 50 7.19 -8.58 7.03
CA VAL A 50 7.59 -8.93 8.39
C VAL A 50 7.00 -7.90 9.35
N ALA A 51 6.24 -8.39 10.33
CA ALA A 51 5.66 -7.54 11.37
C ALA A 51 5.76 -8.20 12.74
N THR A 52 6.06 -7.39 13.76
CA THR A 52 6.09 -7.79 15.17
C THR A 52 4.81 -7.30 15.84
N ILE A 53 4.11 -8.19 16.53
CA ILE A 53 2.90 -7.86 17.29
C ILE A 53 3.27 -7.80 18.76
N GLU A 54 3.01 -6.65 19.38
CA GLU A 54 3.17 -6.43 20.82
C GLU A 54 1.92 -5.73 21.34
N GLU A 55 1.30 -6.28 22.40
CA GLU A 55 0.10 -5.71 23.02
C GLU A 55 -1.01 -5.36 21.99
N GLY A 56 -1.22 -6.25 21.03
CA GLY A 56 -2.21 -6.06 19.96
C GLY A 56 -1.86 -4.99 18.93
N VAL A 57 -0.63 -4.45 18.92
CA VAL A 57 -0.13 -3.54 17.89
C VAL A 57 0.88 -4.27 17.01
N ALA A 58 0.55 -4.44 15.74
CA ALA A 58 1.46 -4.96 14.75
C ALA A 58 2.32 -3.83 14.15
N ASN A 59 3.61 -3.82 14.43
CA ASN A 59 4.59 -2.92 13.82
C ASN A 59 5.17 -3.59 12.56
N ILE A 60 5.09 -2.90 11.43
CA ILE A 60 5.62 -3.39 10.15
C ILE A 60 7.11 -3.06 10.12
N GLU A 61 7.94 -4.08 10.28
CA GLU A 61 9.40 -3.96 10.24
C GLU A 61 9.91 -3.89 8.79
N ARG A 62 9.24 -4.63 7.90
CA ARG A 62 9.58 -4.68 6.47
C ARG A 62 8.35 -5.10 5.68
N ALA A 63 8.01 -4.36 4.64
CA ALA A 63 6.96 -4.74 3.72
C ALA A 63 7.31 -4.20 2.33
N THR A 64 7.99 -5.00 1.52
CA THR A 64 8.57 -4.54 0.26
C THR A 64 8.37 -5.54 -0.87
N SER A 65 8.35 -5.04 -2.10
CA SER A 65 8.34 -5.84 -3.33
C SER A 65 8.92 -5.01 -4.47
N HIS A 66 9.97 -5.51 -5.12
CA HIS A 66 10.62 -4.82 -6.22
C HIS A 66 10.53 -5.67 -7.48
N GLY A 67 9.60 -5.29 -8.34
CA GLY A 67 9.34 -5.96 -9.62
C GLY A 67 9.82 -5.15 -10.82
N PRO A 68 9.74 -5.74 -12.02
CA PRO A 68 10.11 -5.06 -13.25
C PRO A 68 9.14 -3.93 -13.61
N ASP A 69 7.92 -3.92 -13.04
CA ASP A 69 6.89 -2.92 -13.37
C ASP A 69 6.61 -1.95 -12.24
N LEU A 70 6.63 -2.45 -11.00
CA LEU A 70 6.30 -1.69 -9.80
C LEU A 70 7.28 -2.03 -8.68
N GLU A 71 7.73 -1.00 -7.95
CA GLU A 71 8.28 -1.13 -6.61
C GLU A 71 7.21 -0.72 -5.60
N LEU A 72 7.09 -1.48 -4.53
CA LEU A 72 6.15 -1.30 -3.44
C LEU A 72 6.92 -1.32 -2.12
N ASP A 73 6.75 -0.28 -1.31
CA ASP A 73 7.23 -0.21 0.07
C ASP A 73 6.07 0.18 1.00
N ILE A 74 5.99 -0.46 2.16
CA ILE A 74 5.01 -0.16 3.20
C ILE A 74 5.71 -0.06 4.56
N LEU A 75 5.35 0.96 5.34
CA LEU A 75 5.82 1.17 6.71
C LEU A 75 4.66 1.55 7.61
N GLY A 76 4.78 1.30 8.91
CA GLY A 76 3.86 1.80 9.93
C GLY A 76 3.33 0.71 10.83
N ARG A 77 2.11 0.91 11.33
CA ARG A 77 1.52 0.02 12.34
C ARG A 77 0.05 -0.24 12.12
N VAL A 78 -0.41 -1.35 12.68
CA VAL A 78 -1.81 -1.74 12.72
C VAL A 78 -2.19 -2.05 14.16
N ARG A 79 -3.14 -1.30 14.71
CA ARG A 79 -3.74 -1.65 16.00
C ARG A 79 -4.83 -2.68 15.76
N LEU A 80 -4.60 -3.91 16.20
CA LEU A 80 -5.50 -5.03 16.00
C LEU A 80 -6.72 -4.88 16.91
N GLN A 81 -7.91 -5.07 16.34
CA GLN A 81 -9.17 -5.06 17.09
C GLN A 81 -10.01 -6.28 16.75
N ARG A 82 -11.05 -6.53 17.56
CA ARG A 82 -12.08 -7.54 17.27
C ARG A 82 -13.38 -6.90 16.79
N PRO A 83 -13.93 -7.35 15.66
CA PRO A 83 -13.31 -8.24 14.66
C PRO A 83 -12.19 -7.51 13.88
N LEU A 84 -11.34 -8.23 13.13
CA LEU A 84 -10.15 -7.64 12.46
C LEU A 84 -10.50 -6.47 11.53
N GLN A 85 -11.72 -6.43 10.99
CA GLN A 85 -12.25 -5.33 10.21
C GLN A 85 -12.28 -4.00 10.97
N ARG A 86 -12.26 -4.01 12.31
CA ARG A 86 -12.17 -2.81 13.14
C ARG A 86 -10.74 -2.38 13.42
N SER A 87 -9.74 -3.18 13.04
CA SER A 87 -8.34 -2.84 13.27
C SER A 87 -8.02 -1.51 12.60
N GLU A 88 -7.28 -0.66 13.32
CA GLU A 88 -6.92 0.67 12.87
C GLU A 88 -5.57 0.62 12.17
N LEU A 89 -5.55 1.03 10.90
CA LEU A 89 -4.35 1.17 10.10
C LEU A 89 -3.77 2.57 10.30
N ASN A 90 -2.46 2.66 10.42
CA ASN A 90 -1.68 3.88 10.23
C ASN A 90 -0.41 3.51 9.47
N VAL A 91 -0.53 3.41 8.15
CA VAL A 91 0.53 2.90 7.28
C VAL A 91 0.88 3.91 6.21
N MET A 92 2.16 4.07 5.93
CA MET A 92 2.66 4.77 4.76
C MET A 92 2.91 3.76 3.66
N LEU A 93 2.33 4.01 2.50
CA LEU A 93 2.48 3.24 1.29
C LEU A 93 3.26 4.10 0.29
N ARG A 94 4.31 3.54 -0.30
CA ARG A 94 5.05 4.14 -1.41
C ARG A 94 5.07 3.16 -2.58
N VAL A 95 4.62 3.63 -3.74
CA VAL A 95 4.59 2.86 -4.98
C VAL A 95 5.37 3.61 -6.04
N LYS A 96 6.38 3.00 -6.62
CA LYS A 96 7.11 3.55 -7.76
C LYS A 96 6.79 2.75 -9.00
N ILE A 97 6.31 3.46 -10.02
CA ILE A 97 6.03 2.85 -11.32
C ILE A 97 7.30 2.91 -12.17
N GLN A 98 7.72 1.76 -12.68
CA GLN A 98 8.88 1.66 -13.57
C GLN A 98 8.54 2.18 -14.97
N ASP A 99 9.56 2.69 -15.66
CA ASP A 99 9.37 3.30 -16.97
C ASP A 99 8.87 2.30 -18.03
N ALA A 100 9.37 1.06 -17.97
CA ALA A 100 8.91 -0.03 -18.82
C ALA A 100 7.39 -0.29 -18.73
N PHE A 101 6.79 -0.06 -17.56
CA PHE A 101 5.34 -0.20 -17.39
C PHE A 101 4.56 1.02 -17.92
N LYS A 102 5.11 2.22 -17.74
CA LYS A 102 4.51 3.46 -18.25
C LYS A 102 4.43 3.44 -19.77
N ASP A 103 5.47 2.96 -20.44
CA ASP A 103 5.56 2.96 -21.90
C ASP A 103 4.56 1.99 -22.53
N ARG A 104 4.30 0.85 -21.87
CA ARG A 104 3.36 -0.15 -22.38
C ARG A 104 1.92 0.05 -21.95
N SER A 105 1.66 0.89 -20.93
CA SER A 105 0.31 1.21 -20.46
C SER A 105 -0.03 2.68 -20.70
N PRO A 106 -0.60 3.03 -21.88
CA PRO A 106 -1.04 4.38 -22.20
C PRO A 106 -1.98 4.96 -21.14
N LYS A 107 -2.81 4.11 -20.51
CA LYS A 107 -3.75 4.50 -19.45
C LYS A 107 -3.02 5.09 -18.25
N ILE A 108 -1.91 4.49 -17.82
CA ILE A 108 -1.10 5.01 -16.72
C ILE A 108 -0.46 6.34 -17.10
N ALA A 109 0.08 6.45 -18.32
CA ALA A 109 0.65 7.71 -18.80
C ALA A 109 -0.41 8.83 -18.79
N THR A 110 -1.59 8.58 -19.36
CA THR A 110 -2.71 9.53 -19.39
C THR A 110 -3.19 9.89 -17.99
N MET A 111 -3.34 8.93 -17.07
CA MET A 111 -3.80 9.23 -15.71
C MET A 111 -2.79 10.04 -14.89
N ARG A 112 -1.49 9.91 -15.18
CA ARG A 112 -0.47 10.78 -14.57
C ARG A 112 -0.55 12.21 -15.07
N GLU A 113 -0.89 12.40 -16.35
CA GLU A 113 -1.10 13.74 -16.93
C GLU A 113 -2.39 14.38 -16.40
N LEU A 114 -3.47 13.59 -16.33
CA LEU A 114 -4.78 13.97 -15.81
C LEU A 114 -4.85 13.96 -14.27
N ALA A 115 -3.73 13.65 -13.61
CA ALA A 115 -3.62 13.54 -12.16
C ALA A 115 -4.21 14.78 -11.48
N SER A 116 -5.25 14.55 -10.68
CA SER A 116 -5.89 15.58 -9.86
C SER A 116 -4.88 16.19 -8.88
N SER A 117 -5.22 17.32 -8.27
CA SER A 117 -4.38 17.94 -7.23
C SER A 117 -4.02 16.97 -6.10
N GLY A 118 -4.90 16.01 -5.77
CA GLY A 118 -4.66 14.98 -4.74
C GLY A 118 -3.62 13.92 -5.12
N VAL A 119 -3.38 13.69 -6.40
CA VAL A 119 -2.28 12.82 -6.88
C VAL A 119 -0.98 13.60 -6.92
N LYS A 120 -1.04 14.88 -7.31
CA LYS A 120 0.13 15.77 -7.30
C LYS A 120 0.72 15.93 -5.88
N THR A 121 -0.12 15.92 -4.85
CA THR A 121 0.36 15.93 -3.45
C THR A 121 0.93 14.58 -2.99
N ALA A 122 0.57 13.49 -3.66
CA ALA A 122 1.12 12.16 -3.41
C ALA A 122 2.43 11.91 -4.15
N LEU A 123 2.71 12.64 -5.23
CA LEU A 123 3.91 12.47 -6.04
C LEU A 123 5.17 12.91 -5.29
N THR A 124 6.17 12.05 -5.26
CA THR A 124 7.49 12.33 -4.67
C THR A 124 8.43 12.93 -5.72
N ALA A 125 9.55 13.51 -5.27
CA ALA A 125 10.55 14.13 -6.15
C ALA A 125 11.19 13.12 -7.14
N ASP A 126 11.31 11.86 -6.74
CA ASP A 126 11.83 10.75 -7.57
C ASP A 126 10.74 10.04 -8.41
N GLY A 127 9.53 10.60 -8.45
CA GLY A 127 8.44 10.11 -9.30
C GLY A 127 7.65 8.92 -8.76
N ALA A 128 7.87 8.55 -7.49
CA ALA A 128 7.02 7.60 -6.77
C ALA A 128 5.71 8.28 -6.31
N ILE A 129 4.77 7.47 -5.86
CA ILE A 129 3.47 7.91 -5.35
C ILE A 129 3.39 7.44 -3.89
N GLN A 130 3.20 8.37 -2.97
CA GLN A 130 3.20 8.11 -1.54
C GLN A 130 1.89 8.53 -0.88
N TYR A 131 1.28 7.60 -0.16
CA TYR A 131 0.06 7.80 0.61
C TYR A 131 0.26 7.43 2.07
N LEU A 132 -0.30 8.25 2.96
CA LEU A 132 -0.61 7.81 4.31
C LEU A 132 -2.03 7.25 4.32
N ILE A 133 -2.19 6.01 4.73
CA ILE A 133 -3.48 5.32 4.83
C ILE A 133 -3.79 5.16 6.31
N GLY A 134 -4.81 5.90 6.75
CA GLY A 134 -5.36 5.81 8.09
C GLY A 134 -6.79 5.27 8.09
N GLY A 135 -7.22 4.65 9.18
CA GLY A 135 -8.62 4.29 9.42
C GLY A 135 -8.85 2.81 9.69
N ALA A 136 -10.12 2.42 9.83
CA ALA A 136 -10.50 1.04 10.11
C ALA A 136 -10.39 0.16 8.86
N ALA A 137 -9.78 -1.02 8.96
CA ALA A 137 -9.50 -1.91 7.83
C ALA A 137 -10.74 -2.35 7.04
N GLY A 138 -11.88 -2.54 7.70
CA GLY A 138 -13.18 -2.85 7.07
C GLY A 138 -14.14 -1.66 7.07
N GLY A 139 -13.65 -0.46 7.37
CA GLY A 139 -14.39 0.78 7.32
C GLY A 139 -13.89 1.69 6.19
N GLN A 140 -14.19 2.98 6.31
CA GLN A 140 -13.70 3.97 5.36
C GLN A 140 -12.22 4.25 5.60
N LEU A 141 -11.39 3.83 4.66
CA LEU A 141 -9.98 4.23 4.60
C LEU A 141 -9.87 5.72 4.23
N ARG A 142 -8.87 6.39 4.80
CA ARG A 142 -8.59 7.81 4.59
C ARG A 142 -7.20 7.99 3.99
N PRO A 143 -7.03 7.70 2.69
CA PRO A 143 -5.77 7.91 2.01
C PRO A 143 -5.48 9.41 1.90
N ARG A 144 -4.24 9.81 2.18
CA ARG A 144 -3.76 11.18 2.04
C ARG A 144 -2.44 11.19 1.29
N GLY A 145 -2.36 11.95 0.20
CA GLY A 145 -1.11 12.13 -0.54
C GLY A 145 -0.07 12.83 0.32
N VAL A 146 1.11 12.22 0.48
CA VAL A 146 2.20 12.69 1.34
C VAL A 146 3.56 12.63 0.62
N GLY A 147 3.59 12.89 -0.69
CA GLY A 147 4.79 12.78 -1.53
C GLY A 147 5.95 13.70 -1.13
N ARG A 148 5.67 14.72 -0.30
CA ARG A 148 6.68 15.65 0.22
C ARG A 148 7.29 15.22 1.55
N LEU A 149 6.75 14.18 2.19
CA LEU A 149 7.28 13.66 3.44
C LEU A 149 8.33 12.57 3.16
N PRO A 150 9.35 12.42 4.03
CA PRO A 150 10.24 11.28 3.96
C PRO A 150 9.46 9.97 4.15
N PHE A 151 9.95 8.89 3.54
CA PHE A 151 9.36 7.57 3.70
C PHE A 151 9.79 6.96 5.03
N GLU A 152 9.04 7.27 6.08
CA GLU A 152 9.30 6.83 7.45
C GLU A 152 8.00 6.32 8.10
N ALA A 153 8.15 5.46 9.10
CA ALA A 153 7.02 4.94 9.86
C ALA A 153 6.19 6.11 10.44
N PRO A 154 4.87 6.17 10.17
CA PRO A 154 4.00 7.21 10.71
C PRO A 154 3.96 7.18 12.25
N LYS A 155 4.03 8.35 12.87
CA LYS A 155 3.89 8.51 14.32
C LYS A 155 2.46 8.22 14.81
#